data_AF-A0A2E6H194-F1
#
_entry.id   AF-A0A2E6H194-F1
#
_cell.length_a   1.000
_cell.length_b   1.000
_cell.length_c   1.000
_cell.angle_alpha   90.00
_cell.angle_beta   90.00
_cell.angle_gamma   90.00
#
_symmetry.space_group_name_H-M   'P 1'
#
loop_
_entity.id
_entity.type
_entity.pdbx_description
1 polymer ?
#
loop_
_entity_poly.entity_id
_entity_poly.type
_entity_poly.pdbx_seq_one_letter_code
_entity_poly.pdbx_strand_id
1 'polypeptide(L)'
;MKIKGKIHKEVKWAEGKKKSEFPKYTWWSGSKESARLGGFTITNLLKYENSEVEGSVQCIAHTSNGESYWKNFDIPLDKIDEFCHALMKVKNFAVGLKKSEEHLKEHEA
;
A
#
# COMPACT_ATOMS: atom_id res chain seq x y z
N MET A 1 26.21 1.40 -16.01
CA MET A 1 25.22 0.73 -16.88
C MET A 1 23.82 1.12 -16.38
N LYS A 2 23.04 1.89 -17.16
CA LYS A 2 21.69 2.33 -16.73
C LYS A 2 20.70 1.17 -16.90
N ILE A 3 20.12 0.67 -15.81
CA ILE A 3 19.02 -0.30 -15.85
C ILE A 3 17.83 0.38 -16.56
N LYS A 4 17.37 -0.21 -17.67
CA LYS A 4 16.32 0.32 -18.55
C LYS A 4 14.90 -0.17 -18.23
N GLY A 5 14.69 -0.81 -17.08
CA GLY A 5 13.37 -1.31 -16.66
C GLY A 5 12.86 -0.61 -15.42
N LYS A 6 12.14 0.50 -15.58
CA LYS A 6 11.22 0.96 -14.53
C LYS A 6 9.92 0.18 -14.70
N ILE A 7 9.58 -0.60 -13.68
CA ILE A 7 8.31 -1.28 -13.53
C ILE A 7 7.43 -0.37 -12.68
N HIS A 8 6.21 -0.14 -13.17
CA HIS A 8 5.15 0.55 -12.46
C HIS A 8 3.99 -0.43 -12.26
N LYS A 9 3.52 -0.58 -11.02
CA LYS A 9 2.38 -1.42 -10.68
C LYS A 9 1.40 -0.64 -9.82
N GLU A 10 0.14 -0.62 -10.24
CA GLU A 10 -0.92 0.03 -9.48
C GLU A 10 -1.64 -1.00 -8.61
N VAL A 11 -1.89 -0.62 -7.36
CA VAL A 11 -2.79 -1.34 -6.44
C VAL A 11 -3.86 -0.35 -6.02
N LYS A 12 -5.07 -0.48 -6.61
CA LYS A 12 -6.20 0.44 -6.40
C LYS A 12 -7.38 -0.30 -5.77
N TRP A 13 -8.04 0.34 -4.82
CA TRP A 13 -9.29 -0.14 -4.20
C TRP A 13 -10.38 0.94 -4.15
N ALA A 14 -10.07 2.21 -4.48
CA ALA A 14 -11.04 3.27 -4.68
C ALA A 14 -10.54 4.26 -5.75
N GLU A 15 -11.43 4.77 -6.60
CA GLU A 15 -11.05 5.69 -7.68
C GLU A 15 -11.99 6.89 -7.86
N GLY A 16 -11.40 8.05 -8.17
CA GLY A 16 -12.15 9.24 -8.56
C GLY A 16 -12.97 9.89 -7.45
N LYS A 17 -13.89 10.76 -7.86
CA LYS A 17 -14.69 11.62 -6.94
C LYS A 17 -16.16 11.21 -6.85
N LYS A 18 -16.51 10.02 -7.35
CA LYS A 18 -17.89 9.52 -7.33
C LYS A 18 -18.30 9.21 -5.89
N LYS A 19 -19.52 9.60 -5.49
CA LYS A 19 -20.04 9.35 -4.12
C LYS A 19 -20.03 7.85 -3.77
N SER A 20 -20.24 6.97 -4.75
CA SER A 20 -20.20 5.51 -4.59
C SER A 20 -18.81 4.98 -4.21
N GLU A 21 -17.75 5.73 -4.48
CA GLU A 21 -16.36 5.33 -4.21
C GLU A 21 -15.90 5.79 -2.83
N PHE A 22 -16.55 6.82 -2.26
CA PHE A 22 -16.20 7.36 -0.94
C PHE A 22 -16.13 6.33 0.20
N PRO A 23 -17.02 5.33 0.28
CA PRO A 23 -16.93 4.29 1.31
C PRO A 23 -15.71 3.37 1.17
N LYS A 24 -15.12 3.27 -0.04
CA LYS A 24 -13.96 2.41 -0.31
C LYS A 24 -12.64 3.07 0.10
N TYR A 25 -12.60 4.39 0.16
CA TYR A 25 -11.41 5.12 0.56
C TYR A 25 -11.06 4.83 2.01
N THR A 26 -9.77 4.60 2.26
CA THR A 26 -9.21 4.53 3.61
C THR A 26 -8.65 5.90 4.02
N TRP A 27 -8.27 6.06 5.28
CA TRP A 27 -7.72 7.31 5.80
C TRP A 27 -6.20 7.34 5.66
N TRP A 28 -5.65 8.45 5.16
CA TRP A 28 -4.23 8.76 5.24
C TRP A 28 -4.03 10.04 6.04
N SER A 29 -3.48 9.89 7.24
CA SER A 29 -3.09 11.01 8.10
C SER A 29 -1.74 11.57 7.67
N GLY A 30 -1.65 12.87 7.44
CA GLY A 30 -0.40 13.59 7.19
C GLY A 30 -0.36 14.90 7.96
N SER A 31 0.84 15.40 8.25
CA SER A 31 1.08 16.57 9.12
C SER A 31 0.46 17.88 8.63
N LYS A 32 0.17 18.01 7.33
CA LYS A 32 -0.47 19.21 6.75
C LYS A 32 -1.84 18.95 6.15
N GLU A 33 -2.18 17.71 5.82
CA GLU A 33 -3.45 17.37 5.16
C GLU A 33 -3.82 15.90 5.39
N SER A 34 -4.98 15.66 5.99
CA SER A 34 -5.68 14.38 5.88
C SER A 34 -6.17 14.18 4.45
N ALA A 35 -5.90 13.02 3.86
CA ALA A 35 -6.48 12.65 2.57
C ALA A 35 -7.14 11.28 2.63
N ARG A 36 -8.09 11.10 1.71
CA ARG A 36 -8.71 9.81 1.41
C ARG A 36 -7.78 9.03 0.49
N LEU A 37 -7.37 7.85 0.92
CA LEU A 37 -6.44 6.94 0.22
C LEU A 37 -7.19 5.85 -0.53
N GLY A 38 -6.95 5.75 -1.83
CA GLY A 38 -7.62 4.81 -2.72
C GLY A 38 -6.69 3.80 -3.38
N GLY A 39 -5.37 3.89 -3.15
CA GLY A 39 -4.40 3.01 -3.78
C GLY A 39 -2.96 3.48 -3.67
N PHE A 40 -2.06 2.73 -4.31
CA PHE A 40 -0.66 3.10 -4.52
C PHE A 40 -0.19 2.80 -5.94
N THR A 41 0.68 3.65 -6.48
CA THR A 41 1.60 3.28 -7.56
C THR A 41 2.91 2.82 -6.93
N ILE A 42 3.32 1.60 -7.24
CA ILE A 42 4.55 0.97 -6.77
C ILE A 42 5.56 1.00 -7.91
N THR A 43 6.72 1.60 -7.67
CA THR A 43 7.79 1.79 -8.65
C THR A 43 9.13 1.35 -8.10
N ASN A 44 9.92 0.60 -8.88
CA ASN A 44 11.29 0.29 -8.49
C ASN A 44 12.22 1.50 -8.73
N LEU A 45 12.97 1.89 -7.71
CA LEU A 45 14.01 2.90 -7.75
C LEU A 45 15.38 2.22 -7.63
N LEU A 46 15.76 1.45 -8.66
CA LEU A 46 17.02 0.72 -8.70
C LEU A 46 18.17 1.63 -9.13
N LYS A 47 19.30 1.48 -8.45
CA LYS A 47 20.60 1.99 -8.84
C LYS A 47 21.57 0.81 -8.96
N TYR A 48 22.42 0.87 -9.96
CA TYR A 48 23.48 -0.12 -10.15
C TYR A 48 24.80 0.58 -9.84
N GLU A 49 25.42 0.23 -8.73
CA GLU A 49 26.66 0.83 -8.25
C GLU A 49 27.64 -0.29 -7.91
N ASN A 50 28.87 -0.21 -8.44
CA ASN A 50 29.95 -1.18 -8.16
C ASN A 50 29.61 -2.67 -8.35
N SER A 51 28.71 -3.01 -9.29
CA SER A 51 28.20 -4.37 -9.54
C SER A 51 27.18 -4.90 -8.54
N GLU A 52 26.68 -4.03 -7.66
CA GLU A 52 25.59 -4.32 -6.73
C GLU A 52 24.32 -3.57 -7.15
N VAL A 53 23.17 -4.16 -6.82
CA VAL A 53 21.86 -3.55 -7.02
C VAL A 53 21.44 -2.94 -5.69
N GLU A 54 21.46 -1.62 -5.62
CA GLU A 54 20.96 -0.85 -4.48
C GLU A 54 19.66 -0.14 -4.85
N GLY A 55 18.89 0.27 -3.84
CA GLY A 55 17.74 1.14 -4.05
C GLY A 55 16.56 0.81 -3.15
N SER A 56 15.39 1.22 -3.61
CA SER A 56 14.14 1.08 -2.90
C SER A 56 12.98 0.76 -3.83
N VAL A 57 11.89 0.31 -3.25
CA VAL A 57 10.56 0.30 -3.87
C VAL A 57 9.82 1.52 -3.36
N GLN A 58 9.46 2.44 -4.26
CA GLN A 58 8.68 3.62 -3.95
C GLN A 58 7.19 3.32 -4.08
N CYS A 59 6.41 3.77 -3.09
CA CYS A 59 4.95 3.71 -3.05
C CYS A 59 4.39 5.14 -3.06
N ILE A 60 3.70 5.53 -4.12
CA ILE A 60 3.05 6.84 -4.26
C ILE A 60 1.56 6.67 -4.01
N ALA A 61 0.99 7.42 -3.06
CA ALA A 61 -0.43 7.33 -2.72
C ALA A 61 -1.32 7.87 -3.83
N HIS A 62 -2.41 7.14 -4.10
CA HIS A 62 -3.56 7.62 -4.86
C HIS A 62 -4.60 8.17 -3.90
N THR A 63 -5.00 9.41 -4.11
CA THR A 63 -6.05 10.07 -3.33
C THR A 63 -7.31 10.25 -4.17
N SER A 64 -8.39 10.75 -3.56
CA SER A 64 -9.57 11.20 -4.33
C SER A 64 -9.27 12.30 -5.37
N ASN A 65 -8.08 12.90 -5.32
CA ASN A 65 -7.60 13.90 -6.27
C ASN A 65 -6.59 13.33 -7.30
N GLY A 66 -6.34 12.02 -7.29
CA GLY A 66 -5.31 11.38 -8.11
C GLY A 66 -4.01 11.11 -7.34
N GLU A 67 -2.92 10.84 -8.06
CA GLU A 67 -1.59 10.60 -7.48
C GLU A 67 -1.12 11.80 -6.64
N SER A 68 -0.57 11.52 -5.46
CA SER A 68 -0.05 12.52 -4.55
C SER A 68 1.44 12.31 -4.32
N TYR A 69 2.27 13.00 -5.10
CA TYR A 69 3.73 12.93 -4.97
C TYR A 69 4.26 13.42 -3.61
N TRP A 70 3.46 14.14 -2.82
CA TRP A 70 3.81 14.55 -1.46
C TRP A 70 3.47 13.49 -0.41
N LYS A 71 2.70 12.46 -0.78
CA LYS A 71 2.27 11.36 0.08
C LYS A 71 2.83 10.08 -0.51
N ASN A 72 4.14 9.90 -0.34
CA ASN A 72 4.85 8.73 -0.77
C ASN A 72 5.72 8.19 0.38
N PHE A 73 6.19 6.97 0.22
CA PHE A 73 7.24 6.40 1.05
C PHE A 73 8.02 5.37 0.24
N ASP A 74 9.25 5.11 0.68
CA ASP A 74 10.15 4.18 0.04
C ASP A 74 10.46 3.04 1.01
N ILE A 75 10.54 1.81 0.47
CA ILE A 75 10.94 0.62 1.22
C ILE A 75 12.28 0.14 0.66
N PRO A 76 13.33 0.00 1.48
CA PRO A 76 14.60 -0.59 1.05
C PRO A 76 14.42 -1.99 0.46
N LEU A 77 15.19 -2.34 -0.58
CA LEU A 77 15.05 -3.64 -1.25
C LEU A 77 15.32 -4.82 -0.30
N ASP A 78 16.29 -4.70 0.59
CA ASP A 78 16.64 -5.72 1.59
C ASP A 78 15.56 -5.91 2.67
N LYS A 79 14.60 -4.98 2.76
CA LYS A 79 13.49 -5.00 3.72
C LYS A 79 12.14 -5.35 3.13
N ILE A 80 12.03 -5.51 1.81
CA ILE A 80 10.73 -5.67 1.14
C ILE A 80 10.02 -6.97 1.57
N ASP A 81 10.76 -8.07 1.72
CA ASP A 81 10.20 -9.36 2.13
C ASP A 81 9.73 -9.33 3.59
N GLU A 82 10.52 -8.71 4.48
CA GLU A 82 10.16 -8.51 5.88
C GLU A 82 8.87 -7.66 6.00
N PHE A 83 8.79 -6.58 5.22
CA PHE A 83 7.61 -5.72 5.16
C PHE A 83 6.37 -6.49 4.66
N CYS A 84 6.49 -7.27 3.58
CA CYS A 84 5.39 -8.08 3.05
C CYS A 84 4.92 -9.14 4.05
N HIS A 85 5.84 -9.83 4.73
CA HIS A 85 5.48 -10.78 5.78
C HIS A 85 4.76 -10.12 6.95
N ALA A 86 5.21 -8.94 7.39
CA ALA A 86 4.54 -8.18 8.44
C ALA A 86 3.10 -7.82 8.04
N LEU A 87 2.89 -7.35 6.80
CA LEU A 87 1.55 -7.05 6.27
C LEU A 87 0.64 -8.29 6.29
N MET A 88 1.15 -9.44 5.82
CA MET A 88 0.38 -10.68 5.78
C MET A 88 0.05 -11.19 7.18
N LYS A 89 0.98 -11.08 8.13
CA LYS A 89 0.75 -11.46 9.54
C LYS A 89 -0.38 -10.64 10.16
N VAL A 90 -0.35 -9.31 10.00
CA VAL A 90 -1.38 -8.40 10.52
C VAL A 90 -2.74 -8.69 9.87
N LYS A 91 -2.77 -8.90 8.54
CA LYS A 91 -3.99 -9.30 7.81
C LYS A 91 -4.58 -10.58 8.38
N ASN A 92 -3.76 -11.63 8.52
CA ASN A 92 -4.22 -12.94 8.96
C ASN A 92 -4.78 -12.89 10.39
N PHE A 93 -4.14 -12.12 11.28
CA PHE A 93 -4.66 -11.88 12.63
C PHE A 93 -6.05 -11.23 12.59
N ALA A 94 -6.21 -10.13 11.83
CA ALA A 94 -7.48 -9.43 11.73
C ALA A 94 -8.61 -10.28 11.12
N VAL A 95 -8.30 -11.10 10.11
CA VAL A 95 -9.29 -12.03 9.50
C VAL A 95 -9.62 -13.18 10.45
N GLY A 96 -8.64 -13.68 11.22
CA GLY A 96 -8.86 -14.71 12.23
C GLY A 96 -9.86 -14.28 13.29
N LEU A 97 -9.76 -13.04 13.79
CA LEU A 97 -10.70 -12.47 14.76
C LEU A 97 -12.14 -12.41 14.23
N LYS A 98 -12.33 -12.03 12.96
CA LYS A 98 -13.67 -11.99 12.35
C LYS A 98 -14.35 -13.36 12.35
N LYS A 99 -13.60 -14.41 12.00
CA LYS A 99 -14.13 -15.78 11.98
C LYS A 99 -14.53 -16.28 13.37
N SER A 100 -13.78 -15.93 14.41
CA SER A 100 -14.16 -16.28 15.79
C SER A 100 -15.41 -15.56 16.26
N GLU A 101 -15.60 -14.28 15.89
CA GLU A 101 -16.81 -13.53 16.23
C GLU A 101 -18.06 -14.03 15.49
N GLU A 102 -17.91 -14.41 14.22
CA GLU A 102 -18.98 -15.01 13.42
C GLU A 102 -19.42 -16.36 14.02
N HIS A 103 -18.47 -17.20 14.41
CA HIS A 103 -18.75 -18.50 15.03
C HIS A 103 -19.46 -18.37 16.40
N LEU A 104 -19.09 -17.39 17.22
CA LEU A 104 -19.77 -17.13 18.50
C LEU A 104 -21.23 -16.71 18.30
N LYS A 105 -21.52 -15.87 17.30
CA LYS A 105 -22.89 -15.42 17.01
C LYS A 105 -23.80 -16.52 16.47
N GLU A 106 -23.25 -17.49 15.74
CA GLU A 106 -23.99 -18.66 15.24
C GLU A 106 -24.38 -19.65 16.35
N HIS A 107 -23.67 -19.64 17.48
CA HIS A 107 -23.92 -20.52 18.62
C HIS A 107 -24.71 -19.86 19.77
N GLU A 108 -24.93 -18.53 19.72
CA GLU A 108 -25.75 -17.77 20.67
C GLU A 108 -27.16 -17.41 20.13
N ALA A 109 -27.47 -17.78 18.88
CA ALA A 109 -28.77 -17.58 18.22
C ALA A 109 -29.59 -18.87 18.14
#